data_AF-A0A950IML6-F1
#
_entry.id   AF-A0A950IML6-F1
#
_cell.length_a   1.000
_cell.length_b   1.000
_cell.length_c   1.000
_cell.angle_alpha   90.00
_cell.angle_beta   90.00
_cell.angle_gamma   90.00
#
_symmetry.space_group_name_H-M   'P 1'
#
loop_
_entity.id
_entity.type
_entity.pdbx_description
1 polymer ?
#
loop_
_entity_poly.entity_id
_entity_poly.type
_entity_poly.pdbx_seq_one_letter_code
_entity_poly.pdbx_strand_id
1 'polypeptide(L)'
;MILTIISIAVPSALIAYGVYWRRNQSKRRAADWDSIVARLRSNSEFNFDEVAERYLYGDGIRATTRDIWSRIDGANGLWAMFTNAGVLMQLADYAAEHGQDVPEELIEELRSDALQIRIAVIMALAKYGFSRSGVAASVNAHRAATAYSAMLAHITTLFQEHSALYFPRFLEAM
;
A
#
# COMPACT_ATOMS: atom_id res chain seq x y z
N MET A 1 -26.02 -29.73 1.77
CA MET A 1 -25.59 -29.02 2.99
C MET A 1 -24.39 -28.11 2.77
N ILE A 2 -23.33 -28.53 2.07
CA ILE A 2 -22.18 -27.62 1.77
C ILE A 2 -22.60 -26.41 0.91
N LEU A 3 -23.44 -26.63 -0.11
CA LEU A 3 -23.96 -25.54 -0.95
C LEU A 3 -24.77 -24.49 -0.16
N THR A 4 -25.59 -24.89 0.81
CA THR A 4 -26.38 -23.95 1.64
C THR A 4 -25.51 -23.17 2.61
N ILE A 5 -24.45 -23.76 3.15
CA ILE A 5 -23.49 -23.06 4.02
C ILE A 5 -22.72 -21.99 3.23
N ILE A 6 -22.24 -22.32 2.01
CA ILE A 6 -21.53 -21.38 1.14
C ILE A 6 -22.47 -20.23 0.73
N SER A 7 -23.73 -20.55 0.41
CA SER A 7 -24.74 -19.57 -0.03
C SER A 7 -25.03 -18.48 1.01
N ILE A 8 -24.86 -18.78 2.30
CA ILE A 8 -25.09 -17.82 3.40
C ILE A 8 -23.77 -17.17 3.82
N ALA A 9 -22.67 -17.92 3.81
CA ALA A 9 -21.36 -17.43 4.23
C ALA A 9 -20.83 -16.31 3.31
N VAL A 10 -21.00 -16.46 1.99
CA VAL A 10 -20.52 -15.46 1.01
C VAL A 10 -21.22 -14.11 1.15
N PRO A 11 -22.56 -14.00 1.12
CA PRO A 11 -23.22 -12.71 1.30
C PRO A 11 -23.00 -12.13 2.70
N SER A 12 -22.91 -12.98 3.74
CA SER A 12 -22.61 -12.52 5.10
C SER A 12 -21.20 -11.91 5.20
N ALA A 13 -20.22 -12.52 4.55
CA ALA A 13 -18.86 -11.99 4.45
C ALA A 13 -18.80 -10.69 3.65
N LEU A 14 -19.55 -10.60 2.54
CA LEU A 14 -19.64 -9.37 1.74
C LEU A 14 -20.31 -8.23 2.50
N ILE A 15 -21.38 -8.50 3.26
CA ILE A 15 -22.05 -7.51 4.10
C ILE A 15 -21.13 -7.06 5.24
N ALA A 16 -20.48 -8.00 5.94
CA ALA A 16 -19.53 -7.68 7.00
C ALA A 16 -18.35 -6.86 6.47
N TYR A 17 -17.81 -7.23 5.30
CA TYR A 17 -16.76 -6.48 4.61
C TYR A 17 -17.23 -5.08 4.20
N GLY A 18 -18.45 -4.95 3.67
CA GLY A 18 -19.04 -3.66 3.30
C GLY A 18 -19.28 -2.75 4.51
N VAL A 19 -19.73 -3.29 5.64
CA VAL A 19 -19.89 -2.55 6.91
C VAL A 19 -18.54 -2.15 7.47
N TYR A 20 -17.56 -3.05 7.46
CA TYR A 20 -16.18 -2.74 7.85
C TYR A 20 -15.60 -1.64 6.97
N TRP A 21 -15.77 -1.74 5.65
CA TRP A 21 -15.34 -0.74 4.67
C TRP A 21 -16.00 0.61 4.92
N ARG A 22 -17.33 0.68 5.10
CA ARG A 22 -18.06 1.92 5.39
C ARG A 22 -17.62 2.56 6.70
N ARG A 23 -17.43 1.76 7.76
CA ARG A 23 -16.93 2.27 9.04
C ARG A 23 -15.51 2.80 8.91
N ASN A 24 -14.67 2.12 8.14
CA ASN A 24 -13.31 2.58 7.88
C ASN A 24 -13.32 3.87 7.04
N GLN A 25 -14.14 3.95 5.99
CA GLN A 25 -14.38 5.17 5.20
C GLN A 25 -14.88 6.35 6.05
N SER A 26 -15.84 6.12 6.94
CA SER A 26 -16.35 7.18 7.83
C SER A 26 -15.30 7.66 8.83
N LYS A 27 -14.44 6.76 9.32
CA LYS A 27 -13.29 7.13 10.16
C LYS A 27 -12.22 7.87 9.37
N ARG A 28 -12.03 7.52 8.09
CA ARG A 28 -11.09 8.19 7.16
C ARG A 28 -11.51 9.62 6.84
N ARG A 29 -12.80 9.87 6.62
CA ARG A 29 -13.34 11.23 6.39
C ARG A 29 -13.26 12.15 7.61
N ALA A 30 -13.06 11.58 8.80
CA ALA A 30 -12.83 12.33 10.04
C ALA A 30 -11.38 12.25 10.49
N ALA A 31 -10.48 11.67 9.68
CA ALA A 31 -9.10 11.48 10.04
C ALA A 31 -8.35 12.81 9.85
N ASP A 32 -7.97 13.41 10.95
CA ASP A 32 -7.08 14.57 10.97
C ASP A 32 -5.68 14.15 10.47
N TRP A 33 -4.94 15.10 9.89
CA TRP A 33 -3.60 14.88 9.33
C TRP A 33 -2.69 14.08 10.27
N ASP A 34 -2.69 14.47 11.55
CA ASP A 34 -1.85 13.85 12.58
C ASP A 34 -2.21 12.38 12.83
N SER A 35 -3.50 12.01 12.66
CA SER A 35 -3.94 10.62 12.79
C SER A 35 -3.51 9.75 11.59
N ILE A 36 -3.41 10.33 10.40
CA ILE A 36 -2.95 9.65 9.20
C ILE A 36 -1.43 9.46 9.26
N VAL A 37 -0.70 10.52 9.62
CA VAL A 37 0.76 10.51 9.81
C VAL A 37 1.19 9.57 10.93
N ALA A 38 0.47 9.54 12.07
CA ALA A 38 0.79 8.60 13.15
C ALA A 38 0.70 7.13 12.69
N ARG A 39 -0.25 6.81 11.81
CA ARG A 39 -0.39 5.48 11.20
C ARG A 39 0.66 5.20 10.12
N LEU A 40 1.16 6.24 9.43
CA LEU A 40 2.28 6.10 8.52
C LEU A 40 3.55 5.79 9.32
N ARG A 41 3.83 6.57 10.37
CA ARG A 41 4.98 6.40 11.27
C ARG A 41 4.99 5.04 11.98
N SER A 42 3.84 4.59 12.49
CA SER A 42 3.75 3.26 13.12
C SER A 42 4.07 2.12 12.16
N ASN A 43 3.94 2.37 10.85
CA ASN A 43 4.25 1.40 9.81
C ASN A 43 5.57 1.68 9.09
N SER A 44 6.23 2.82 9.36
CA SER A 44 7.58 3.20 8.91
C SER A 44 8.68 2.58 9.80
N GLU A 45 8.32 1.98 10.94
CA GLU A 45 9.23 1.06 11.66
C GLU A 45 9.75 -0.10 10.77
N PHE A 46 9.11 -0.34 9.63
CA PHE A 46 9.73 -1.02 8.51
C PHE A 46 10.67 -0.05 7.78
N ASN A 47 11.99 -0.28 7.88
CA ASN A 47 13.07 0.49 7.27
C ASN A 47 13.01 0.50 5.72
N PHE A 48 11.99 1.16 5.16
CA PHE A 48 11.69 1.17 3.73
C PHE A 48 12.62 2.10 2.97
N ASP A 49 13.25 3.09 3.60
CA ASP A 49 14.37 3.82 3.01
C ASP A 49 15.48 2.87 2.60
N GLU A 50 15.78 1.87 3.44
CA GLU A 50 16.75 0.84 3.12
C GLU A 50 16.26 -0.11 2.02
N VAL A 51 14.96 -0.42 1.93
CA VAL A 51 14.39 -1.27 0.86
C VAL A 51 14.33 -0.51 -0.45
N ALA A 52 13.87 0.75 -0.43
CA ALA A 52 13.78 1.66 -1.57
C ALA A 52 15.17 1.99 -2.09
N GLU A 53 16.13 2.39 -1.25
CA GLU A 53 17.51 2.66 -1.65
C GLU A 53 18.21 1.40 -2.18
N ARG A 54 18.05 0.25 -1.51
CA ARG A 54 18.67 -1.03 -1.92
C ARG A 54 18.01 -1.69 -3.13
N TYR A 55 16.76 -1.35 -3.50
CA TYR A 55 16.07 -1.82 -4.72
C TYR A 55 16.07 -0.81 -5.87
N LEU A 56 15.89 0.48 -5.60
CA LEU A 56 15.77 1.55 -6.60
C LEU A 56 17.14 2.10 -7.00
N TYR A 57 18.12 2.14 -6.10
CA TYR A 57 19.40 2.82 -6.34
C TYR A 57 20.63 1.91 -6.26
N GLY A 58 20.58 0.83 -5.46
CA GLY A 58 21.77 0.01 -5.16
C GLY A 58 22.17 -1.05 -6.19
N ASP A 59 21.25 -1.63 -6.95
CA ASP A 59 21.54 -2.65 -7.96
C ASP A 59 20.28 -2.95 -8.80
N GLY A 60 19.91 -2.00 -9.65
CA GLY A 60 18.93 -2.28 -10.69
C GLY A 60 19.39 -3.50 -11.51
N ILE A 61 18.52 -4.49 -11.68
CA ILE A 61 18.63 -5.58 -12.68
C ILE A 61 19.31 -6.90 -12.22
N ARG A 62 19.94 -7.03 -11.04
CA ARG A 62 20.57 -8.32 -10.62
C ARG A 62 20.01 -9.02 -9.38
N ALA A 63 19.08 -8.42 -8.64
CA ALA A 63 18.41 -9.13 -7.55
C ALA A 63 17.52 -10.25 -8.12
N THR A 64 17.97 -11.50 -8.01
CA THR A 64 17.16 -12.66 -8.42
C THR A 64 15.85 -12.61 -7.65
N THR A 65 14.73 -12.95 -8.28
CA THR A 65 13.39 -12.90 -7.66
C THR A 65 13.38 -13.57 -6.28
N ARG A 66 14.20 -14.59 -6.05
CA ARG A 66 14.37 -15.30 -4.77
C ARG A 66 14.88 -14.44 -3.61
N ASP A 67 15.77 -13.47 -3.87
CA ASP A 67 16.39 -12.61 -2.85
C ASP A 67 15.46 -11.49 -2.39
N ILE A 68 14.43 -11.19 -3.17
CA ILE A 68 13.44 -10.15 -2.88
C ILE A 68 12.65 -10.49 -1.64
N TRP A 69 12.26 -11.76 -1.50
CA TRP A 69 11.47 -12.20 -0.36
C TRP A 69 12.18 -11.99 0.98
N SER A 70 13.48 -12.29 1.07
CA SER A 70 14.23 -12.09 2.32
C SER A 70 14.51 -10.61 2.59
N ARG A 71 14.74 -9.81 1.54
CA ARG A 71 15.03 -8.38 1.66
C ARG A 71 13.82 -7.54 2.09
N ILE A 72 12.61 -7.97 1.79
CA ILE A 72 11.37 -7.32 2.24
C ILE A 72 10.83 -7.89 3.56
N ASP A 73 11.62 -8.69 4.29
CA ASP A 73 11.18 -9.40 5.50
C ASP A 73 9.93 -10.30 5.27
N GLY A 74 9.87 -10.88 4.07
CA GLY A 74 8.86 -11.86 3.66
C GLY A 74 7.42 -11.36 3.77
N ALA A 75 6.60 -12.12 4.51
CA ALA A 75 5.17 -11.84 4.64
C ALA A 75 4.87 -10.55 5.43
N ASN A 76 5.74 -10.18 6.39
CA ASN A 76 5.55 -8.99 7.22
C ASN A 76 5.70 -7.71 6.39
N GLY A 77 6.75 -7.58 5.58
CA GLY A 77 6.92 -6.38 4.77
C GLY A 77 5.91 -6.27 3.64
N LEU A 78 5.46 -7.40 3.08
CA LEU A 78 4.32 -7.40 2.16
C LEU A 78 3.04 -6.87 2.84
N TRP A 79 2.78 -7.29 4.09
CA TRP A 79 1.63 -6.78 4.83
C TRP A 79 1.76 -5.30 5.20
N ALA A 80 2.98 -4.85 5.51
CA ALA A 80 3.28 -3.43 5.71
C ALA A 80 3.01 -2.62 4.44
N MET A 81 3.49 -3.06 3.26
CA MET A 81 3.19 -2.42 1.96
C MET A 81 1.68 -2.34 1.70
N PHE A 82 0.94 -3.43 1.97
CA PHE A 82 -0.53 -3.45 1.80
C PHE A 82 -1.23 -2.40 2.69
N THR A 83 -0.77 -2.29 3.93
CA THR A 83 -1.34 -1.34 4.90
C THR A 83 -0.96 0.09 4.53
N ASN A 84 0.30 0.32 4.18
CA ASN A 84 0.83 1.64 3.81
C ASN A 84 0.24 2.18 2.52
N ALA A 85 0.03 1.36 1.49
CA ALA A 85 -0.71 1.77 0.30
C ALA A 85 -2.11 2.33 0.65
N GLY A 86 -2.75 1.79 1.70
CA GLY A 86 -3.99 2.35 2.21
C GLY A 86 -3.84 3.68 2.94
N VAL A 87 -2.73 3.91 3.64
CA VAL A 87 -2.43 5.15 4.38
C VAL A 87 -1.99 6.25 3.42
N LEU A 88 -1.11 5.95 2.47
CA LEU A 88 -0.69 6.87 1.41
C LEU A 88 -1.88 7.35 0.57
N MET A 89 -2.84 6.46 0.26
CA MET A 89 -4.08 6.86 -0.40
C MET A 89 -4.91 7.83 0.44
N GLN A 90 -4.95 7.67 1.77
CA GLN A 90 -5.64 8.62 2.65
C GLN A 90 -4.93 9.98 2.70
N LEU A 91 -3.59 9.99 2.64
CA LEU A 91 -2.83 11.22 2.50
C LEU A 91 -3.11 11.91 1.16
N ALA A 92 -3.21 11.14 0.08
CA ALA A 92 -3.58 11.66 -1.23
C ALA A 92 -4.98 12.28 -1.23
N ASP A 93 -5.97 11.58 -0.66
CA ASP A 93 -7.33 12.10 -0.53
C ASP A 93 -7.35 13.37 0.34
N TYR A 94 -6.61 13.41 1.46
CA TYR A 94 -6.50 14.60 2.31
C TYR A 94 -5.86 15.78 1.56
N ALA A 95 -4.78 15.53 0.82
CA ALA A 95 -4.10 16.53 0.00
C ALA A 95 -4.99 17.01 -1.16
N ALA A 96 -5.81 16.15 -1.75
CA ALA A 96 -6.79 16.55 -2.76
C ALA A 96 -7.88 17.47 -2.19
N GLU A 97 -8.32 17.24 -0.94
CA GLU A 97 -9.32 18.07 -0.27
C GLU A 97 -8.77 19.42 0.23
N HIS A 98 -7.48 19.51 0.56
CA HIS A 98 -6.86 20.69 1.19
C HIS A 98 -5.76 21.38 0.36
N GLY A 99 -5.39 20.80 -0.78
CA GLY A 99 -4.36 21.29 -1.70
C GLY A 99 -4.92 22.26 -2.74
N GLN A 100 -4.02 22.80 -3.57
CA GLN A 100 -4.39 23.71 -4.66
C GLN A 100 -4.15 23.04 -6.01
N ASP A 101 -5.14 23.11 -6.89
CA ASP A 101 -5.08 22.62 -8.28
C ASP A 101 -4.51 21.20 -8.42
N VAL A 102 -4.94 20.28 -7.54
CA VAL A 102 -4.53 18.87 -7.58
C VAL A 102 -5.12 18.20 -8.83
N PRO A 103 -4.30 17.63 -9.74
CA PRO A 103 -4.79 16.95 -10.93
C PRO A 103 -5.55 15.68 -10.55
N GLU A 104 -6.76 15.51 -11.09
CA GLU A 104 -7.57 14.31 -10.88
C GLU A 104 -6.85 13.04 -11.40
N GLU A 105 -6.07 13.19 -12.49
CA GLU A 105 -5.26 12.11 -13.08
C GLU A 105 -4.23 11.56 -12.09
N LEU A 106 -3.53 12.43 -11.34
CA LEU A 106 -2.54 12.01 -10.34
C LEU A 106 -3.17 11.25 -9.16
N ILE A 107 -4.39 11.64 -8.76
CA ILE A 107 -5.14 10.92 -7.72
C ILE A 107 -5.60 9.55 -8.21
N GLU A 108 -6.02 9.43 -9.48
CA GLU A 108 -6.42 8.16 -10.05
C GLU A 108 -5.22 7.22 -10.27
N GLU A 109 -4.05 7.75 -10.65
CA GLU A 109 -2.79 7.00 -10.66
C GLU A 109 -2.45 6.45 -9.27
N LEU A 110 -2.54 7.27 -8.22
CA LEU A 110 -2.34 6.83 -6.84
C LEU A 110 -3.34 5.75 -6.40
N ARG A 111 -4.60 5.82 -6.85
CA ARG A 111 -5.59 4.76 -6.62
C ARG A 111 -5.23 3.47 -7.34
N SER A 112 -4.80 3.57 -8.60
CA SER A 112 -4.35 2.44 -9.40
C SER A 112 -3.16 1.76 -8.74
N ASP A 113 -2.14 2.52 -8.32
CA ASP A 113 -0.96 2.01 -7.63
C ASP A 113 -1.35 1.30 -6.33
N ALA A 114 -2.20 1.93 -5.51
CA ALA A 114 -2.68 1.34 -4.27
C ALA A 114 -3.38 -0.01 -4.49
N LEU A 115 -4.17 -0.12 -5.56
CA LEU A 115 -4.86 -1.35 -5.94
C LEU A 115 -3.87 -2.41 -6.45
N GLN A 116 -2.91 -2.02 -7.29
CA GLN A 116 -1.88 -2.93 -7.80
C GLN A 116 -1.05 -3.53 -6.66
N ILE A 117 -0.62 -2.70 -5.70
CA ILE A 117 0.12 -3.15 -4.50
C ILE A 117 -0.71 -4.17 -3.72
N ARG A 118 -1.98 -3.85 -3.45
CA ARG A 118 -2.88 -4.72 -2.68
C ARG A 118 -3.07 -6.08 -3.33
N ILE A 119 -3.31 -6.11 -4.64
CA ILE A 119 -3.48 -7.34 -5.41
C ILE A 119 -2.17 -8.14 -5.41
N ALA A 120 -1.04 -7.50 -5.69
CA ALA A 120 0.26 -8.16 -5.73
C ALA A 120 0.62 -8.79 -4.37
N VAL A 121 0.39 -8.08 -3.26
CA VAL A 121 0.59 -8.60 -1.91
C VAL A 121 -0.30 -9.81 -1.63
N ILE A 122 -1.62 -9.70 -1.89
CA ILE A 122 -2.55 -10.81 -1.65
C ILE A 122 -2.11 -12.04 -2.47
N MET A 123 -1.73 -11.85 -3.73
CA MET A 123 -1.25 -12.93 -4.58
C MET A 123 0.06 -13.53 -4.09
N ALA A 124 0.99 -12.72 -3.58
CA ALA A 124 2.24 -13.19 -3.00
C ALA A 124 1.99 -14.05 -1.75
N LEU A 125 1.16 -13.56 -0.83
CA LEU A 125 0.81 -14.26 0.41
C LEU A 125 0.02 -15.54 0.14
N ALA A 126 -0.95 -15.49 -0.77
CA ALA A 126 -1.72 -16.67 -1.17
C ALA A 126 -0.80 -17.74 -1.79
N LYS A 127 0.10 -17.36 -2.70
CA LYS A 127 1.04 -18.33 -3.27
C LYS A 127 2.03 -18.87 -2.22
N TYR A 128 2.50 -18.03 -1.30
CA TYR A 128 3.35 -18.48 -0.20
C TYR A 128 2.62 -19.51 0.68
N GLY A 129 1.38 -19.22 1.10
CA GLY A 129 0.59 -20.08 1.98
C GLY A 129 0.09 -21.37 1.34
N PHE A 130 -0.43 -21.31 0.10
CA PHE A 130 -1.07 -22.46 -0.56
C PHE A 130 -0.11 -23.32 -1.38
N SER A 131 0.86 -22.71 -2.07
CA SER A 131 1.71 -23.45 -3.01
C SER A 131 3.09 -23.82 -2.45
N ARG A 132 3.48 -23.26 -1.28
CA ARG A 132 4.86 -23.28 -0.73
C ARG A 132 5.95 -22.93 -1.75
N SER A 133 5.58 -22.37 -2.91
CA SER A 133 6.50 -22.00 -3.97
C SER A 133 7.07 -20.63 -3.68
N GLY A 134 8.26 -20.61 -3.07
CA GLY A 134 9.00 -19.37 -2.82
C GLY A 134 9.25 -18.56 -4.09
N VAL A 135 9.37 -19.22 -5.25
CA VAL A 135 9.57 -18.56 -6.56
C VAL A 135 8.30 -17.82 -7.00
N ALA A 136 7.12 -18.44 -6.87
CA ALA A 136 5.89 -17.81 -7.32
C ALA A 136 5.40 -16.71 -6.36
N ALA A 137 5.68 -16.86 -5.06
CA ALA A 137 5.49 -15.80 -4.07
C ALA A 137 6.39 -14.60 -4.37
N SER A 138 7.65 -14.85 -4.72
CA SER A 138 8.62 -13.79 -4.90
C SER A 138 8.41 -12.96 -6.17
N VAL A 139 7.85 -13.53 -7.24
CA VAL A 139 7.45 -12.76 -8.44
C VAL A 139 6.39 -11.71 -8.08
N ASN A 140 5.39 -12.08 -7.30
CA ASN A 140 4.36 -11.14 -6.88
C ASN A 140 4.88 -10.15 -5.82
N ALA A 141 5.82 -10.57 -4.99
CA ALA A 141 6.51 -9.68 -4.06
C ALA A 141 7.31 -8.59 -4.79
N HIS A 142 7.99 -8.95 -5.89
CA HIS A 142 8.64 -7.98 -6.76
C HIS A 142 7.65 -6.98 -7.34
N ARG A 143 6.52 -7.46 -7.87
CA ARG A 143 5.45 -6.59 -8.40
C ARG A 143 4.92 -5.62 -7.34
N ALA A 144 4.72 -6.10 -6.11
CA ALA A 144 4.30 -5.26 -4.99
C ALA A 144 5.33 -4.18 -4.69
N ALA A 145 6.62 -4.53 -4.63
CA ALA A 145 7.70 -3.59 -4.38
C ALA A 145 7.78 -2.51 -5.48
N THR A 146 7.74 -2.90 -6.75
CA THR A 146 7.79 -1.95 -7.87
C THR A 146 6.60 -0.99 -7.88
N ALA A 147 5.37 -1.50 -7.68
CA ALA A 147 4.18 -0.66 -7.61
C ALA A 147 4.20 0.28 -6.40
N TYR A 148 4.74 -0.18 -5.27
CA TYR A 148 4.89 0.65 -4.08
C TYR A 148 5.89 1.79 -4.30
N SER A 149 7.01 1.53 -4.97
CA SER A 149 7.97 2.58 -5.35
C SER A 149 7.36 3.62 -6.29
N ALA A 150 6.56 3.20 -7.27
CA ALA A 150 5.83 4.13 -8.14
C ALA A 150 4.87 5.02 -7.33
N MET A 151 4.12 4.41 -6.41
CA MET A 151 3.21 5.13 -5.52
C MET A 151 3.95 6.18 -4.66
N LEU A 152 5.14 5.84 -4.15
CA LEU A 152 5.97 6.76 -3.38
C LEU A 152 6.47 7.94 -4.22
N ALA A 153 6.80 7.72 -5.49
CA ALA A 153 7.16 8.80 -6.40
C ALA A 153 5.95 9.72 -6.64
N HIS A 154 4.80 9.16 -7.01
CA HIS A 154 3.59 9.94 -7.29
C HIS A 154 3.08 10.72 -6.08
N ILE A 155 3.11 10.15 -4.87
CA ILE A 155 2.69 10.85 -3.66
C ILE A 155 3.67 11.97 -3.29
N THR A 156 4.97 11.78 -3.53
CA THR A 156 5.98 12.81 -3.33
C THR A 156 5.74 13.98 -4.27
N THR A 157 5.50 13.71 -5.56
CA THR A 157 5.12 14.72 -6.55
C THR A 157 3.86 15.47 -6.15
N LEU A 158 2.82 14.75 -5.70
CA LEU A 158 1.57 15.37 -5.21
C LEU A 158 1.84 16.40 -4.10
N PHE A 159 2.63 16.03 -3.08
CA PHE A 159 2.92 16.94 -1.98
C PHE A 159 3.87 18.07 -2.37
N GLN A 160 4.87 17.80 -3.21
CA GLN A 160 5.84 18.80 -3.64
C GLN A 160 5.20 19.88 -4.52
N GLU A 161 4.32 19.48 -5.46
CA GLU A 161 3.77 20.38 -6.48
C GLU A 161 2.43 21.00 -6.07
N HIS A 162 1.57 20.26 -5.35
CA HIS A 162 0.18 20.66 -5.09
C HIS A 162 -0.19 20.80 -3.62
N SER A 163 0.72 20.44 -2.71
CA SER A 163 0.51 20.54 -1.26
C SER A 163 1.79 20.92 -0.52
N ALA A 164 2.53 21.89 -1.07
CA ALA A 164 3.85 22.31 -0.58
C ALA A 164 3.87 22.70 0.91
N LEU A 165 2.74 23.21 1.44
CA LEU A 165 2.57 23.52 2.87
C LEU A 165 2.72 22.27 3.76
N TYR A 166 2.25 21.11 3.29
CA TYR A 166 2.28 19.85 4.01
C TYR A 166 3.51 18.99 3.69
N PHE A 167 4.28 19.34 2.66
CA PHE A 167 5.44 18.58 2.20
C PHE A 167 6.51 18.35 3.29
N PRO A 168 6.93 19.34 4.11
CA PRO A 168 7.89 19.08 5.19
C PRO A 168 7.38 18.07 6.22
N ARG A 169 6.08 18.17 6.60
CA ARG A 169 5.46 17.24 7.56
C ARG A 169 5.28 15.84 6.99
N PHE A 170 5.10 15.73 5.67
CA PHE A 170 5.07 14.46 4.95
C PHE A 170 6.45 13.78 4.98
N LEU A 171 7.53 14.54 4.71
CA LEU A 171 8.90 14.01 4.77
C LEU A 171 9.30 13.57 6.18
N GLU A 172 8.84 14.25 7.23
CA GLU A 172 9.05 13.83 8.62
C GLU A 172 8.23 12.58 9.02
N ALA A 173 7.25 12.19 8.22
CA ALA A 173 6.35 11.08 8.49
C ALA A 173 6.76 9.77 7.80
N MET A 174 7.46 9.91 6.67
CA MET A 174 8.11 8.83 5.93
C MET A 174 9.31 8.33 6.72
#